data_AF-A0A841IW35-F1
#
_entry.id   AF-A0A841IW35-F1
#
_cell.length_a   1.000
_cell.length_b   1.000
_cell.length_c   1.000
_cell.angle_alpha   90.00
_cell.angle_beta   90.00
_cell.angle_gamma   90.00
#
_symmetry.space_group_name_H-M   'P 1'
#
loop_
_entity.id
_entity.type
_entity.pdbx_description
1 polymer ?
#
loop_
_entity_poly.entity_id
_entity_poly.type
_entity_poly.pdbx_seq_one_letter_code
_entity_poly.pdbx_strand_id
1 'polypeptide(L)'
;MLPTALAAQTMDSRARAAAQAAQAKSSDSDALLQNYVTPGMSGQPVTTVDGTKNFTPKLACQKTANLLEVLIQPSATGDIGLVRISRDKDLNGSFDSSSTLPVPVSGICANGIISCSPGTWNQCQYFHWDLDSAQNLSLTPVAMPALSGCACINNSCGSNLVFANLATILKDLGGGMVGALTTADPRIGVAQARINGPVIDYVGAQTTACTSSPTIGQTVYRANPAAIQGDAFALSSTNPVFQALAASPAGAGKAQQLRACTITREVTLKQPTTDDVIARTAGGYATVPGGGGAVDFLMGSPNDNSLNGGSCGLFDFRMTLHVTDPARLISVTLPMFYADDWAQVRIDGTLIAYGPGAWTGPGYPPGACETRRTNYFWPNIDLKPWLTQGDHEIWLRAAVGGGGEAFAQVHADVDTSCTTTEQIVDLCAGYASDPKCLLSQEQVDGVETVRNGVVTGLKPLPQTRLFGNATCTLSLARPFFQRDRIYACVTESAALPTPDLSRGAWIIDHSTATLLADRTQAKDGSITTTTRPFALPAQSPVPACEAICKTRAPKVNTAAAPAGLIASQQNNPNGFDTFYHACDDANQCPAGPGETIISACGCLDDFPEAVVMMQTVRLAGADMICTSAVP
;
A
#
# COMPACT_ATOMS: atom_id res chain seq x y z
N MET A 1 82.97 6.69 11.55
CA MET A 1 81.74 6.12 10.94
C MET A 1 80.57 6.88 11.53
N LEU A 2 80.01 7.83 10.79
CA LEU A 2 78.80 8.55 11.21
C LEU A 2 77.57 7.64 10.96
N PRO A 3 76.54 7.69 11.83
CA PRO A 3 75.32 6.92 11.64
C PRO A 3 74.55 7.47 10.44
N THR A 4 74.25 6.60 9.48
CA THR A 4 73.28 6.84 8.42
C THR A 4 71.92 7.16 9.03
N ALA A 5 71.42 8.36 8.78
CA ALA A 5 70.08 8.76 9.15
C ALA A 5 69.06 7.84 8.45
N LEU A 6 68.23 7.14 9.23
CA LEU A 6 67.03 6.49 8.71
C LEU A 6 66.15 7.58 8.08
N ALA A 7 66.01 7.56 6.75
CA ALA A 7 65.05 8.41 6.07
C ALA A 7 63.65 8.06 6.57
N ALA A 8 62.93 9.05 7.12
CA ALA A 8 61.55 8.90 7.52
C ALA A 8 60.71 8.45 6.31
N GLN A 9 59.95 7.37 6.47
CA GLN A 9 59.02 6.86 5.46
C GLN A 9 58.16 8.01 4.89
N THR A 10 58.03 8.09 3.57
CA THR A 10 57.17 9.07 2.89
C THR A 10 55.71 8.90 3.33
N MET A 11 54.90 9.96 3.27
CA MET A 11 53.47 9.88 3.59
C MET A 11 52.75 8.82 2.75
N ASP A 12 53.11 8.69 1.47
CA ASP A 12 52.59 7.63 0.60
C ASP A 12 52.96 6.22 1.08
N SER A 13 54.20 6.00 1.51
CA SER A 13 54.61 4.69 2.03
C SER A 13 53.91 4.33 3.34
N ARG A 14 53.65 5.31 4.21
CA ARG A 14 52.87 5.11 5.44
C ARG A 14 51.39 4.86 5.12
N ALA A 15 50.83 5.58 4.16
CA ALA A 15 49.45 5.39 3.72
C ALA A 15 49.26 3.99 3.10
N ARG A 16 50.19 3.55 2.24
CA ARG A 16 50.17 2.18 1.68
C ARG A 16 50.33 1.12 2.77
N ALA A 17 51.26 1.29 3.71
CA ALA A 17 51.44 0.35 4.80
C ALA A 17 50.19 0.27 5.70
N ALA A 18 49.55 1.40 6.00
CA ALA A 18 48.30 1.43 6.76
C ALA A 18 47.14 0.78 5.98
N ALA A 19 47.03 1.04 4.68
CA ALA A 19 46.03 0.41 3.82
C ALA A 19 46.24 -1.11 3.70
N GLN A 20 47.49 -1.57 3.52
CA GLN A 20 47.84 -2.98 3.48
C GLN A 20 47.55 -3.68 4.82
N ALA A 21 47.86 -3.03 5.95
CA ALA A 21 47.55 -3.57 7.28
C ALA A 21 46.02 -3.68 7.51
N ALA A 22 45.25 -2.68 7.06
CA ALA A 22 43.79 -2.74 7.09
C ALA A 22 43.24 -3.83 6.17
N GLN A 23 43.74 -3.93 4.93
CA GLN A 23 43.36 -4.97 3.98
C GLN A 23 43.67 -6.37 4.51
N ALA A 24 44.85 -6.61 5.07
CA ALA A 24 45.19 -7.91 5.66
C ALA A 24 44.24 -8.34 6.80
N LYS A 25 43.56 -7.37 7.43
CA LYS A 25 42.64 -7.60 8.55
C LYS A 25 41.17 -7.68 8.13
N SER A 26 40.77 -7.03 7.04
CA SER A 26 39.35 -6.91 6.68
C SER A 26 39.07 -6.66 5.19
N SER A 27 39.99 -7.01 4.28
CA SER A 27 39.80 -6.80 2.83
C SER A 27 38.66 -7.63 2.26
N ASP A 28 38.43 -8.82 2.80
CA ASP A 28 37.37 -9.71 2.39
C ASP A 28 36.62 -10.30 3.59
N SER A 29 35.59 -11.09 3.28
CA SER A 29 34.75 -11.73 4.29
C SER A 29 35.54 -12.70 5.18
N ASP A 30 36.50 -13.44 4.62
CA ASP A 30 37.28 -14.42 5.37
C ASP A 30 38.28 -13.73 6.32
N ALA A 31 38.98 -12.70 5.84
CA ALA A 31 39.88 -11.88 6.65
C ALA A 31 39.13 -11.21 7.81
N LEU A 32 37.95 -10.65 7.55
CA LEU A 32 37.09 -10.04 8.56
C LEU A 32 36.59 -11.07 9.59
N LEU A 33 36.13 -12.23 9.11
CA LEU A 33 35.66 -13.33 9.95
C LEU A 33 36.77 -13.87 10.85
N GLN A 34 37.97 -14.09 10.31
CA GLN A 34 39.09 -14.66 11.05
C GLN A 34 39.69 -13.68 12.07
N ASN A 35 39.78 -12.39 11.74
CA ASN A 35 40.49 -11.43 12.58
C ASN A 35 39.61 -10.71 13.62
N TYR A 36 38.31 -10.54 13.35
CA TYR A 36 37.42 -9.75 14.20
C TYR A 36 36.20 -10.53 14.69
N VAL A 37 35.40 -11.04 13.75
CA VAL A 37 34.06 -11.57 14.07
C VAL A 37 34.14 -12.86 14.85
N THR A 38 34.85 -13.87 14.34
CA THR A 38 34.95 -15.19 14.98
C THR A 38 35.61 -15.08 16.35
N PRO A 39 36.80 -14.45 16.52
CA PRO A 39 37.41 -14.34 17.83
C PRO A 39 36.54 -13.55 18.81
N GLY A 40 35.92 -12.45 18.36
CA GLY A 40 35.06 -11.64 19.22
C GLY A 40 33.83 -12.38 19.73
N MET A 41 33.22 -13.21 18.88
CA MET A 41 32.03 -14.00 19.18
C MET A 41 32.35 -15.30 19.94
N SER A 42 33.55 -15.85 19.78
CA SER A 42 34.03 -17.02 20.52
C SER A 42 34.73 -16.67 21.84
N GLY A 43 34.78 -15.39 22.22
CA GLY A 43 35.41 -14.93 23.46
C GLY A 43 36.94 -14.92 23.44
N GLN A 44 37.54 -14.98 22.26
CA GLN A 44 38.99 -14.91 22.04
C GLN A 44 39.46 -13.46 21.85
N PRO A 45 40.75 -13.16 22.07
CA PRO A 45 41.29 -11.82 21.87
C PRO A 45 41.28 -11.41 20.40
N VAL A 46 40.95 -10.14 20.16
CA VAL A 46 41.04 -9.45 18.86
C VAL A 46 42.24 -8.51 18.88
N THR A 47 42.87 -8.27 17.72
CA THR A 47 44.05 -7.40 17.59
C THR A 47 43.72 -6.09 16.86
N THR A 48 44.44 -5.01 17.17
CA THR A 48 44.39 -3.76 16.40
C THR A 48 44.88 -3.97 14.97
N VAL A 49 44.53 -3.06 14.06
CA VAL A 49 44.89 -3.15 12.63
C VAL A 49 46.41 -3.27 12.42
N ASP A 50 47.19 -2.59 13.25
CA ASP A 50 48.65 -2.64 13.26
C ASP A 50 49.24 -3.84 14.04
N GLY A 51 48.38 -4.69 14.62
CA GLY A 51 48.77 -5.86 15.40
C GLY A 51 49.43 -5.56 16.76
N THR A 52 49.57 -4.30 17.15
CA THR A 52 50.38 -3.91 18.32
C THR A 52 49.66 -4.09 19.65
N LYS A 53 48.32 -4.13 19.65
CA LYS A 53 47.49 -4.33 20.85
C LYS A 53 46.50 -5.45 20.64
N ASN A 54 46.18 -6.15 21.72
CA ASN A 54 45.07 -7.10 21.76
C ASN A 54 44.09 -6.75 22.90
N PHE A 55 42.84 -7.16 22.73
CA PHE A 55 41.82 -7.08 23.77
C PHE A 55 40.74 -8.13 23.51
N THR A 56 40.12 -8.65 24.56
CA THR A 56 38.99 -9.58 24.43
C THR A 56 37.68 -8.79 24.51
N PRO A 57 36.94 -8.65 23.39
CA PRO A 57 35.74 -7.83 23.39
C PRO A 57 34.59 -8.53 24.13
N LYS A 58 33.73 -7.78 24.83
CA LYS A 58 32.50 -8.31 25.45
C LYS A 58 31.28 -8.00 24.57
N LEU A 59 31.23 -8.61 23.38
CA LEU A 59 30.15 -8.38 22.39
C LEU A 59 28.83 -9.07 22.72
N ALA A 60 28.87 -10.12 23.55
CA ALA A 60 27.74 -11.00 23.83
C ALA A 60 27.80 -11.52 25.27
N CYS A 61 26.65 -11.91 25.80
CA CYS A 61 26.49 -12.36 27.19
C CYS A 61 27.07 -13.75 27.45
N GLN A 62 26.82 -14.68 26.54
CA GLN A 62 27.42 -16.01 26.50
C GLN A 62 27.96 -16.28 25.11
N LYS A 63 29.02 -17.09 25.02
CA LYS A 63 29.84 -17.27 23.81
C LYS A 63 30.37 -18.68 23.77
N THR A 64 30.30 -19.32 22.61
CA THR A 64 30.88 -20.64 22.41
C THR A 64 31.48 -20.77 21.02
N ALA A 65 32.63 -21.43 20.96
CA ALA A 65 33.22 -21.86 19.70
C ALA A 65 32.52 -23.11 19.12
N ASN A 66 31.68 -23.77 19.91
CA ASN A 66 31.13 -25.10 19.65
C ASN A 66 29.60 -25.08 19.72
N LEU A 67 28.94 -24.10 19.09
CA LEU A 67 27.46 -23.95 19.18
C LEU A 67 26.76 -25.21 18.66
N LEU A 68 27.15 -25.64 17.45
CA LEU A 68 26.55 -26.76 16.73
C LEU A 68 27.62 -27.42 15.87
N GLU A 69 27.71 -28.75 15.91
CA GLU A 69 28.51 -29.56 15.00
C GLU A 69 27.58 -30.55 14.29
N VAL A 70 27.72 -30.66 12.98
CA VAL A 70 26.98 -31.62 12.17
C VAL A 70 27.97 -32.47 11.38
N LEU A 71 27.99 -33.76 11.69
CA LEU A 71 28.78 -34.77 10.97
C LEU A 71 27.85 -35.57 10.06
N ILE A 72 28.22 -35.72 8.79
CA ILE A 72 27.47 -36.55 7.84
C ILE A 72 28.29 -37.74 7.33
N GLN A 73 27.61 -38.86 7.05
CA GLN A 73 28.23 -40.01 6.37
C GLN A 73 27.31 -40.51 5.25
N PRO A 74 27.75 -40.43 3.98
CA PRO A 74 27.02 -41.00 2.85
C PRO A 74 26.98 -42.53 2.90
N SER A 75 25.89 -43.11 2.40
CA SER A 75 25.73 -44.55 2.21
C SER A 75 26.07 -44.96 0.77
N ALA A 76 26.08 -46.28 0.51
CA ALA A 76 26.29 -46.81 -0.84
C ALA A 76 25.18 -46.43 -1.84
N THR A 77 23.99 -46.05 -1.36
CA THR A 77 22.85 -45.63 -2.18
C THR A 77 22.89 -44.15 -2.56
N GLY A 78 23.93 -43.43 -2.14
CA GLY A 78 24.08 -41.99 -2.36
C GLY A 78 23.29 -41.12 -1.39
N ASP A 79 22.41 -41.69 -0.57
CA ASP A 79 21.76 -41.00 0.54
C ASP A 79 22.77 -40.67 1.65
N ILE A 80 22.45 -39.71 2.50
CA ILE A 80 23.18 -39.55 3.76
C ILE A 80 22.61 -40.56 4.77
N GLY A 81 23.39 -41.61 5.06
CA GLY A 81 22.99 -42.68 5.97
C GLY A 81 23.16 -42.34 7.45
N LEU A 82 24.05 -41.39 7.77
CA LEU A 82 24.23 -40.87 9.12
C LEU A 82 24.29 -39.35 9.08
N VAL A 83 23.47 -38.70 9.91
CA VAL A 83 23.63 -37.29 10.27
C VAL A 83 23.66 -37.24 11.79
N ARG A 84 24.84 -36.94 12.36
CA ARG A 84 25.03 -36.75 13.79
C ARG A 84 25.10 -35.27 14.10
N ILE A 85 24.33 -34.83 15.08
CA ILE A 85 24.18 -33.44 15.50
C ILE A 85 24.67 -33.34 16.94
N SER A 86 25.65 -32.49 17.21
CA SER A 86 26.15 -32.21 18.56
C SER A 86 25.93 -30.72 18.88
N ARG A 87 25.45 -30.40 20.08
CA ARG A 87 25.09 -29.03 20.46
C ARG A 87 25.52 -28.68 21.88
N ASP A 88 26.07 -27.48 22.02
CA ASP A 88 26.33 -26.80 23.29
C ASP A 88 25.09 -25.96 23.60
N LYS A 89 24.28 -26.40 24.56
CA LYS A 89 22.97 -25.77 24.83
C LYS A 89 23.10 -24.56 25.74
N ASP A 90 24.04 -24.60 26.67
CA ASP A 90 24.25 -23.57 27.69
C ASP A 90 25.39 -22.60 27.33
N LEU A 91 26.01 -22.80 26.16
CA LEU A 91 27.07 -21.99 25.57
C LEU A 91 28.32 -21.95 26.47
N ASN A 92 28.62 -23.06 27.16
CA ASN A 92 29.75 -23.18 28.07
C ASN A 92 31.07 -23.56 27.38
N GLY A 93 31.04 -23.91 26.08
CA GLY A 93 32.18 -24.35 25.29
C GLY A 93 32.27 -25.87 25.08
N SER A 94 31.35 -26.65 25.64
CA SER A 94 31.30 -28.12 25.53
C SER A 94 29.95 -28.58 24.97
N PHE A 95 29.94 -29.67 24.20
CA PHE A 95 28.68 -30.24 23.72
C PHE A 95 27.96 -31.02 24.84
N ASP A 96 26.76 -30.59 25.21
CA ASP A 96 25.92 -31.26 26.22
C ASP A 96 24.82 -32.13 25.61
N SER A 97 24.63 -32.04 24.29
CA SER A 97 23.60 -32.77 23.55
C SER A 97 24.19 -33.38 22.29
N SER A 98 23.86 -34.64 22.01
CA SER A 98 24.19 -35.28 20.73
C SER A 98 23.04 -36.20 20.31
N SER A 99 22.63 -36.12 19.04
CA SER A 99 21.58 -36.96 18.47
C SER A 99 21.96 -37.40 17.05
N THR A 100 21.21 -38.37 16.53
CA THR A 100 21.34 -38.83 15.14
C THR A 100 19.97 -38.81 14.50
N LEU A 101 19.89 -38.43 13.23
CA LEU A 101 18.62 -38.43 12.53
C LEU A 101 18.05 -39.86 12.41
N PRO A 102 16.73 -40.04 12.63
CA PRO A 102 16.10 -41.35 12.59
C PRO A 102 15.86 -41.86 11.16
N VAL A 103 16.13 -41.05 10.14
CA VAL A 103 15.83 -41.34 8.73
C VAL A 103 17.03 -40.99 7.85
N PRO A 104 17.25 -41.71 6.73
CA PRO A 104 18.26 -41.33 5.76
C PRO A 104 17.83 -40.07 5.01
N VAL A 105 18.81 -39.26 4.58
CA VAL A 105 18.55 -38.04 3.80
C VAL A 105 18.74 -38.33 2.32
N SER A 106 17.65 -38.35 1.57
CA SER A 106 17.62 -38.54 0.12
C SER A 106 17.67 -37.22 -0.64
N GLY A 107 17.10 -36.16 -0.04
CA GLY A 107 17.11 -34.79 -0.54
C GLY A 107 17.27 -33.77 0.58
N ILE A 108 17.82 -32.62 0.23
CA ILE A 108 18.13 -31.53 1.15
C ILE A 108 17.34 -30.27 0.77
N CYS A 109 16.87 -29.52 1.75
CA CYS A 109 16.14 -28.28 1.54
C CYS A 109 16.69 -27.19 2.48
N ALA A 110 16.48 -25.92 2.14
CA ALA A 110 16.96 -24.79 2.93
C ALA A 110 16.43 -24.78 4.38
N ASN A 111 15.23 -25.34 4.60
CA ASN A 111 14.56 -25.42 5.90
C ASN A 111 14.21 -26.85 6.34
N GLY A 112 14.76 -27.89 5.69
CA GLY A 112 14.36 -29.26 5.99
C GLY A 112 15.09 -30.32 5.18
N ILE A 113 14.54 -31.54 5.19
CA ILE A 113 15.06 -32.69 4.45
C ILE A 113 13.94 -33.51 3.80
N ILE A 114 14.32 -34.32 2.82
CA ILE A 114 13.45 -35.31 2.17
C ILE A 114 14.07 -36.68 2.40
N SER A 115 13.27 -37.62 2.90
CA SER A 115 13.66 -39.03 3.06
C SER A 115 12.81 -39.90 2.14
N CYS A 116 13.45 -40.67 1.26
CA CYS A 116 12.76 -41.58 0.33
C CYS A 116 13.25 -43.02 0.57
N SER A 117 12.68 -43.97 -0.17
CA SER A 117 13.27 -45.31 -0.26
C SER A 117 14.73 -45.22 -0.73
N PRO A 118 15.71 -45.80 -0.01
CA PRO A 118 17.14 -45.57 -0.28
C PRO A 118 17.54 -45.79 -1.74
N GLY A 119 18.28 -44.83 -2.30
CA GLY A 119 18.75 -44.83 -3.69
C GLY A 119 17.69 -44.51 -4.74
N THR A 120 16.46 -44.18 -4.33
CA THR A 120 15.35 -43.85 -5.23
C THR A 120 14.73 -42.49 -4.89
N TRP A 121 13.82 -42.01 -5.74
CA TRP A 121 12.97 -40.84 -5.46
C TRP A 121 11.50 -41.25 -5.28
N ASN A 122 11.28 -42.42 -4.65
CA ASN A 122 9.94 -43.00 -4.43
C ASN A 122 9.60 -43.06 -2.94
N GLN A 123 8.29 -42.98 -2.64
CA GLN A 123 7.75 -43.07 -1.27
C GLN A 123 8.38 -42.06 -0.31
N CYS A 124 8.51 -40.82 -0.77
CA CYS A 124 9.20 -39.77 -0.03
C CYS A 124 8.35 -39.19 1.11
N GLN A 125 9.01 -38.94 2.23
CA GLN A 125 8.52 -38.20 3.38
C GLN A 125 9.29 -36.87 3.49
N TYR A 126 8.58 -35.81 3.84
CA TYR A 126 9.11 -34.45 3.88
C TYR A 126 9.15 -33.96 5.33
N PHE A 127 10.29 -33.44 5.75
CA PHE A 127 10.49 -33.02 7.13
C PHE A 127 11.04 -31.60 7.21
N HIS A 128 10.45 -30.79 8.07
CA HIS A 128 10.93 -29.46 8.44
C HIS A 128 11.80 -29.55 9.69
N TRP A 129 12.84 -28.72 9.79
CA TRP A 129 13.63 -28.57 11.01
C TRP A 129 12.83 -27.84 12.09
N ASP A 130 12.73 -28.43 13.28
CA ASP A 130 12.01 -27.83 14.41
C ASP A 130 12.77 -28.11 15.72
N LEU A 131 12.22 -27.65 16.85
CA LEU A 131 12.67 -28.02 18.18
C LEU A 131 11.63 -28.88 18.91
N ASP A 132 12.08 -29.93 19.59
CA ASP A 132 11.23 -30.70 20.51
C ASP A 132 10.96 -29.93 21.82
N SER A 133 10.14 -30.52 22.71
CA SER A 133 9.83 -29.93 24.02
C SER A 133 11.03 -29.76 24.95
N ALA A 134 12.12 -30.48 24.71
CA ALA A 134 13.41 -30.35 25.41
C ALA A 134 14.39 -29.42 24.65
N GLN A 135 13.87 -28.68 23.67
CA GLN A 135 14.60 -27.78 22.79
C GLN A 135 15.73 -28.46 21.99
N ASN A 136 15.68 -29.78 21.74
CA ASN A 136 16.59 -30.45 20.79
C ASN A 136 16.12 -30.23 19.36
N LEU A 137 17.06 -30.21 18.41
CA LEU A 137 16.72 -30.26 17.00
C LEU A 137 15.95 -31.53 16.68
N SER A 138 14.80 -31.37 16.02
CA SER A 138 13.89 -32.44 15.65
C SER A 138 13.42 -32.25 14.21
N LEU A 139 12.74 -33.28 13.70
CA LEU A 139 12.16 -33.31 12.36
C LEU A 139 10.64 -33.43 12.47
N THR A 140 9.93 -32.43 11.98
CA THR A 140 8.46 -32.41 11.95
C THR A 140 7.96 -32.77 10.54
N PRO A 141 7.09 -33.79 10.38
CA PRO A 141 6.50 -34.12 9.09
C PRO A 141 5.68 -32.96 8.53
N VAL A 142 5.90 -32.61 7.26
CA VAL A 142 5.19 -31.52 6.55
C VAL A 142 4.79 -31.95 5.15
N ALA A 143 3.97 -31.15 4.48
CA ALA A 143 3.78 -31.26 3.04
C ALA A 143 4.96 -30.62 2.29
N MET A 144 5.32 -31.14 1.12
CA MET A 144 6.45 -30.64 0.32
C MET A 144 6.44 -29.11 0.06
N PRO A 145 5.29 -28.44 -0.18
CA PRO A 145 5.27 -26.99 -0.37
C PRO A 145 5.70 -26.16 0.84
N ALA A 146 5.76 -26.75 2.04
CA ALA A 146 6.31 -26.08 3.23
C ALA A 146 7.84 -26.09 3.26
N LEU A 147 8.49 -26.84 2.36
CA LEU A 147 9.93 -26.86 2.21
C LEU A 147 10.37 -25.90 1.09
N SER A 148 11.54 -25.30 1.25
CA SER A 148 12.10 -24.29 0.34
C SER A 148 13.43 -24.75 -0.25
N GLY A 149 13.62 -24.51 -1.55
CA GLY A 149 14.92 -24.72 -2.21
C GLY A 149 15.42 -26.17 -2.15
N CYS A 150 14.54 -27.15 -2.35
CA CYS A 150 14.90 -28.56 -2.23
C CYS A 150 15.71 -29.08 -3.43
N ALA A 151 16.71 -29.92 -3.16
CA ALA A 151 17.50 -30.64 -4.16
C ALA A 151 17.64 -32.12 -3.80
N CYS A 152 17.68 -32.97 -4.83
CA CYS A 152 18.02 -34.38 -4.68
C CYS A 152 19.53 -34.58 -4.58
N ILE A 153 19.96 -35.51 -3.71
CA ILE A 153 21.37 -35.79 -3.47
C ILE A 153 21.75 -37.27 -3.59
N ASN A 154 20.78 -38.18 -3.76
CA ASN A 154 21.05 -39.62 -3.83
C ASN A 154 21.26 -40.15 -5.26
N ASN A 155 21.51 -41.46 -5.39
CA ASN A 155 21.82 -42.07 -6.69
C ASN A 155 20.71 -41.97 -7.74
N SER A 156 19.47 -41.59 -7.37
CA SER A 156 18.39 -41.39 -8.33
C SER A 156 18.58 -40.15 -9.22
N CYS A 157 19.34 -39.15 -8.76
CA CYS A 157 19.63 -37.93 -9.51
C CYS A 157 21.11 -37.81 -9.93
N GLY A 158 21.98 -38.72 -9.50
CA GLY A 158 23.38 -38.77 -9.93
C GLY A 158 24.27 -39.54 -8.95
N SER A 159 25.43 -39.98 -9.42
CA SER A 159 26.41 -40.69 -8.58
C SER A 159 27.29 -39.72 -7.80
N ASN A 160 27.61 -40.06 -6.55
CA ASN A 160 28.60 -39.35 -5.72
C ASN A 160 28.28 -37.87 -5.45
N LEU A 161 27.00 -37.48 -5.54
CA LEU A 161 26.58 -36.08 -5.38
C LEU A 161 26.91 -35.52 -3.99
N VAL A 162 26.82 -36.35 -2.93
CA VAL A 162 27.11 -35.88 -1.58
C VAL A 162 28.57 -35.47 -1.39
N PHE A 163 29.52 -36.31 -1.79
CA PHE A 163 30.94 -35.97 -1.65
C PHE A 163 31.36 -34.88 -2.63
N ALA A 164 30.82 -34.88 -3.85
CA ALA A 164 31.14 -33.85 -4.84
C ALA A 164 30.65 -32.45 -4.41
N ASN A 165 29.58 -32.38 -3.61
CA ASN A 165 28.96 -31.13 -3.18
C ASN A 165 28.95 -30.97 -1.65
N LEU A 166 29.95 -31.56 -0.98
CA LEU A 166 29.98 -31.72 0.48
C LEU A 166 29.79 -30.39 1.22
N ALA A 167 30.47 -29.34 0.76
CA ALA A 167 30.40 -28.03 1.38
C ALA A 167 28.99 -27.41 1.29
N THR A 168 28.33 -27.54 0.15
CA THR A 168 26.97 -27.01 -0.06
C THR A 168 25.96 -27.78 0.79
N ILE A 169 26.06 -29.12 0.78
CA ILE A 169 25.15 -29.98 1.53
C ILE A 169 25.26 -29.74 3.04
N LEU A 170 26.48 -29.59 3.56
CA LEU A 170 26.68 -29.26 4.96
C LEU A 170 26.12 -27.87 5.31
N LYS A 171 26.29 -26.87 4.43
CA LYS A 171 25.74 -25.52 4.62
C LYS A 171 24.21 -25.52 4.62
N ASP A 172 23.57 -26.27 3.73
CA ASP A 172 22.10 -26.34 3.65
C ASP A 172 21.51 -27.07 4.86
N LEU A 173 22.12 -28.19 5.29
CA LEU A 173 21.71 -28.91 6.50
C LEU A 173 21.84 -28.02 7.75
N GLY A 174 23.04 -27.49 7.97
CA GLY A 174 23.31 -26.68 9.15
C GLY A 174 22.58 -25.34 9.12
N GLY A 175 22.37 -24.74 7.94
CA GLY A 175 21.58 -23.53 7.74
C GLY A 175 20.12 -23.71 8.16
N GLY A 176 19.49 -24.81 7.76
CA GLY A 176 18.13 -25.15 8.20
C GLY A 176 18.03 -25.39 9.71
N MET A 177 19.00 -26.11 10.29
CA MET A 177 19.08 -26.34 11.74
C MET A 177 19.28 -25.05 12.53
N VAL A 178 20.21 -24.19 12.11
CA VAL A 178 20.43 -22.86 12.68
C VAL A 178 19.19 -21.98 12.54
N GLY A 179 18.49 -22.06 11.40
CA GLY A 179 17.23 -21.39 11.17
C GLY A 179 16.17 -21.78 12.22
N ALA A 180 16.01 -23.07 12.50
CA ALA A 180 15.11 -23.55 13.55
C ALA A 180 15.52 -23.05 14.95
N LEU A 181 16.81 -23.13 15.29
CA LEU A 181 17.34 -22.66 16.58
C LEU A 181 17.13 -21.16 16.79
N THR A 182 17.45 -20.34 15.79
CA THR A 182 17.32 -18.88 15.86
C THR A 182 15.86 -18.40 15.76
N THR A 183 14.98 -19.21 15.19
CA THR A 183 13.54 -18.95 15.21
C THR A 183 12.95 -19.19 16.59
N ALA A 184 13.37 -20.27 17.27
CA ALA A 184 12.92 -20.59 18.61
C ALA A 184 13.54 -19.70 19.69
N ASP A 185 14.83 -19.36 19.57
CA ASP A 185 15.53 -18.40 20.42
C ASP A 185 16.25 -17.34 19.58
N PRO A 186 15.61 -16.17 19.38
CA PRO A 186 16.16 -15.08 18.57
C PRO A 186 17.42 -14.44 19.14
N ARG A 187 17.83 -14.81 20.36
CA ARG A 187 19.04 -14.31 21.01
C ARG A 187 20.28 -15.00 20.46
N ILE A 188 20.14 -16.21 19.89
CA ILE A 188 21.25 -16.97 19.30
C ILE A 188 21.70 -16.24 18.04
N GLY A 189 22.96 -15.81 18.03
CA GLY A 189 23.66 -15.30 16.85
C GLY A 189 24.73 -16.29 16.43
N VAL A 190 24.81 -16.55 15.12
CA VAL A 190 25.86 -17.39 14.51
C VAL A 190 26.89 -16.48 13.86
N ALA A 191 28.15 -16.67 14.23
CA ALA A 191 29.27 -15.84 13.79
C ALA A 191 30.01 -16.45 12.61
N GLN A 192 30.11 -17.78 12.59
CA GLN A 192 30.83 -18.50 11.55
C GLN A 192 30.26 -19.90 11.38
N ALA A 193 30.31 -20.40 10.15
CA ALA A 193 30.17 -21.81 9.81
C ALA A 193 31.47 -22.29 9.16
N ARG A 194 32.14 -23.29 9.75
CA ARG A 194 33.41 -23.83 9.27
C ARG A 194 33.21 -25.27 8.82
N ILE A 195 33.71 -25.61 7.65
CA ILE A 195 33.63 -26.97 7.11
C ILE A 195 34.99 -27.63 7.21
N ASN A 196 35.03 -28.85 7.76
CA ASN A 196 36.22 -29.66 7.87
C ASN A 196 35.91 -31.10 7.47
N GLY A 197 36.13 -31.43 6.19
CA GLY A 197 35.74 -32.71 5.64
C GLY A 197 34.22 -32.92 5.76
N PRO A 198 33.74 -34.05 6.32
CA PRO A 198 32.32 -34.34 6.46
C PRO A 198 31.62 -33.64 7.63
N VAL A 199 32.27 -32.64 8.23
CA VAL A 199 31.80 -31.91 9.42
C VAL A 199 31.59 -30.45 9.10
N ILE A 200 30.52 -29.86 9.63
CA ILE A 200 30.35 -28.40 9.73
C ILE A 200 30.15 -27.97 11.18
N ASP A 201 30.97 -27.02 11.59
CA ASP A 201 31.02 -26.44 12.93
C ASP A 201 30.47 -25.01 12.90
N TYR A 202 29.68 -24.66 13.90
CA TYR A 202 29.14 -23.31 14.05
C TYR A 202 29.67 -22.65 15.33
N VAL A 203 30.16 -21.43 15.17
CA VAL A 203 30.52 -20.55 16.29
C VAL A 203 29.33 -19.65 16.58
N GLY A 204 28.96 -19.53 17.85
CA GLY A 204 27.75 -18.83 18.25
C GLY A 204 27.87 -18.04 19.53
N ALA A 205 26.95 -17.11 19.72
CA ALA A 205 26.84 -16.34 20.95
C ALA A 205 25.38 -15.95 21.23
N GLN A 206 25.12 -15.57 22.48
CA GLN A 206 23.83 -15.01 22.89
C GLN A 206 23.92 -13.48 22.93
N THR A 207 23.20 -12.82 22.01
CA THR A 207 23.41 -11.42 21.62
C THR A 207 22.70 -10.38 22.49
N THR A 208 21.69 -10.76 23.26
CA THR A 208 20.86 -9.83 24.04
C THR A 208 21.17 -9.91 25.54
N ALA A 209 20.71 -8.92 26.31
CA ALA A 209 20.86 -8.78 27.77
C ALA A 209 20.90 -10.14 28.47
N CYS A 210 21.83 -10.32 29.41
CA CYS A 210 22.26 -11.62 29.96
C CYS A 210 21.17 -12.27 30.82
N THR A 211 20.05 -12.61 30.19
CA THR A 211 18.85 -13.18 30.75
C THR A 211 18.77 -14.64 30.36
N SER A 212 18.20 -15.46 31.23
CA SER A 212 17.86 -16.85 30.91
C SER A 212 16.62 -16.94 30.00
N SER A 213 15.81 -15.88 29.89
CA SER A 213 14.55 -15.88 29.13
C SER A 213 14.68 -15.40 27.67
N PRO A 214 14.17 -16.17 26.69
CA PRO A 214 14.10 -15.74 25.28
C PRO A 214 13.03 -14.68 25.01
N THR A 215 12.14 -14.40 25.97
CA THR A 215 11.14 -13.35 25.88
C THR A 215 11.74 -12.00 26.29
N ILE A 216 12.37 -11.31 25.35
CA ILE A 216 12.92 -9.96 25.54
C ILE A 216 12.09 -8.96 24.72
N GLY A 217 12.00 -7.70 25.15
CA GLY A 217 11.18 -6.69 24.45
C GLY A 217 11.50 -6.54 22.95
N GLN A 218 12.73 -6.84 22.55
CA GLN A 218 13.17 -6.81 21.14
C GLN A 218 12.55 -7.94 20.28
N THR A 219 12.18 -9.10 20.85
CA THR A 219 11.52 -10.17 20.08
C THR A 219 10.07 -9.85 19.78
N VAL A 220 9.41 -9.05 20.63
CA VAL A 220 8.06 -8.53 20.39
C VAL A 220 8.03 -7.68 19.11
N TYR A 221 9.09 -6.91 18.84
CA TYR A 221 9.18 -6.09 17.64
C TYR A 221 9.38 -6.90 16.35
N ARG A 222 9.97 -8.10 16.42
CA ARG A 222 10.06 -8.99 15.26
C ARG A 222 8.69 -9.52 14.85
N ALA A 223 7.84 -9.84 15.83
CA ALA A 223 6.48 -10.30 15.59
C ALA A 223 5.50 -9.15 15.29
N ASN A 224 5.73 -7.96 15.86
CA ASN A 224 4.93 -6.76 15.66
C ASN A 224 5.83 -5.51 15.55
N PRO A 225 6.35 -5.20 14.35
CA PRO A 225 7.18 -4.02 14.15
C PRO A 225 6.49 -2.70 14.51
N ALA A 226 5.16 -2.63 14.44
CA ALA A 226 4.39 -1.43 14.78
C ALA A 226 4.43 -1.09 16.28
N ALA A 227 4.69 -2.07 17.15
CA ALA A 227 4.82 -1.85 18.59
C ALA A 227 5.99 -0.92 18.95
N ILE A 228 7.04 -0.87 18.12
CA ILE A 228 8.20 0.01 18.33
C ILE A 228 7.75 1.48 18.49
N GLN A 229 6.75 1.93 17.73
CA GLN A 229 6.32 3.34 17.78
C GLN A 229 5.68 3.70 19.11
N GLY A 230 4.79 2.85 19.63
CA GLY A 230 4.12 3.08 20.91
C GLY A 230 5.11 3.07 22.08
N ASP A 231 6.03 2.11 22.07
CA ASP A 231 7.03 1.95 23.12
C ASP A 231 8.09 3.06 23.07
N ALA A 232 8.52 3.47 21.88
CA ALA A 232 9.42 4.61 21.72
C ALA A 232 8.77 5.92 22.19
N PHE A 233 7.48 6.13 21.90
CA PHE A 233 6.74 7.29 22.40
C PHE A 233 6.66 7.29 23.93
N ALA A 234 6.29 6.15 24.53
CA ALA A 234 6.20 6.00 25.99
C ALA A 234 7.57 6.17 26.70
N LEU A 235 8.66 5.73 26.08
CA LEU A 235 10.00 5.94 26.62
C LEU A 235 10.45 7.40 26.45
N SER A 236 10.12 8.04 25.33
CA SER A 236 10.46 9.44 25.08
C SER A 236 9.73 10.40 26.03
N SER A 237 8.50 10.07 26.45
CA SER A 237 7.71 10.89 27.37
C SER A 237 8.29 10.91 28.80
N THR A 238 9.07 9.89 29.16
CA THR A 238 9.67 9.74 30.50
C THR A 238 11.17 10.02 30.52
N ASN A 239 11.83 10.14 29.35
CA ASN A 239 13.27 10.38 29.27
C ASN A 239 13.60 11.88 29.49
N PRO A 240 14.36 12.23 30.55
CA PRO A 240 14.63 13.62 30.89
C PRO A 240 15.47 14.36 29.85
N VAL A 241 16.37 13.67 29.14
CA VAL A 241 17.18 14.27 28.05
C VAL A 241 16.29 14.57 26.84
N PHE A 242 15.39 13.65 26.51
CA PHE A 242 14.41 13.86 25.44
C PHE A 242 13.48 15.03 25.78
N GLN A 243 12.93 15.07 27.00
CA GLN A 243 12.07 16.17 27.46
C GLN A 243 12.82 17.51 27.48
N ALA A 244 14.08 17.54 27.91
CA ALA A 244 14.91 18.74 27.89
C ALA A 244 15.19 19.24 26.46
N LEU A 245 15.46 18.33 25.53
CA LEU A 245 15.68 18.68 24.11
C LEU A 245 14.37 19.13 23.44
N ALA A 246 13.25 18.44 23.69
CA ALA A 246 11.93 18.79 23.19
C ALA A 246 11.46 20.16 23.71
N ALA A 247 11.75 20.48 24.97
CA ALA A 247 11.44 21.77 25.59
C ALA A 247 12.47 22.88 25.28
N SER A 248 13.62 22.53 24.68
CA SER A 248 14.66 23.51 24.34
C SER A 248 14.19 24.46 23.23
N PRO A 249 14.79 25.66 23.08
CA PRO A 249 14.51 26.54 21.94
C PRO A 249 14.74 25.89 20.57
N ALA A 250 15.57 24.83 20.49
CA ALA A 250 15.77 24.06 19.25
C ALA A 250 14.63 23.05 19.01
N GLY A 251 14.05 22.46 20.07
CA GLY A 251 12.88 21.57 19.99
C GLY A 251 11.54 22.31 19.88
N ALA A 252 11.45 23.49 20.50
CA ALA A 252 10.33 24.43 20.45
C ALA A 252 10.49 25.49 19.35
N GLY A 253 11.50 25.35 18.48
CA GLY A 253 11.99 26.37 17.53
C GLY A 253 11.04 26.76 16.40
N LYS A 254 9.78 26.36 16.48
CA LYS A 254 8.70 26.92 15.67
C LYS A 254 7.55 27.17 16.63
N ALA A 255 7.19 28.43 16.84
CA ALA A 255 5.88 28.69 17.39
C ALA A 255 4.88 28.05 16.42
N GLN A 256 4.19 27.01 16.88
CA GLN A 256 3.24 26.27 16.08
C GLN A 256 1.87 26.48 16.69
N GLN A 257 0.92 26.87 15.84
CA GLN A 257 -0.48 26.97 16.21
C GLN A 257 -1.22 25.79 15.59
N LEU A 258 -1.97 25.06 16.41
CA LEU A 258 -2.91 24.05 15.93
C LEU A 258 -4.18 24.74 15.44
N ARG A 259 -4.58 24.46 14.20
CA ARG A 259 -5.79 24.99 13.58
C ARG A 259 -6.67 23.84 13.14
N ALA A 260 -7.87 23.79 13.70
CA ALA A 260 -8.89 22.80 13.34
C ALA A 260 -9.76 23.34 12.21
N CYS A 261 -10.21 22.43 11.34
CA CYS A 261 -11.15 22.70 10.27
C CYS A 261 -11.90 21.41 9.91
N THR A 262 -12.99 21.56 9.15
CA THR A 262 -13.80 20.44 8.71
C THR A 262 -14.03 20.47 7.20
N ILE A 263 -14.21 19.29 6.62
CA ILE A 263 -14.69 19.11 5.26
C ILE A 263 -15.98 18.30 5.35
N THR A 264 -17.10 18.92 5.01
CA THR A 264 -18.43 18.32 5.18
C THR A 264 -19.11 18.16 3.83
N ARG A 265 -19.72 17.00 3.61
CA ARG A 265 -20.64 16.78 2.49
C ARG A 265 -22.05 17.13 2.95
N GLU A 266 -22.55 18.23 2.45
CA GLU A 266 -23.91 18.67 2.66
C GLU A 266 -24.81 18.06 1.58
N VAL A 267 -25.90 17.42 2.02
CA VAL A 267 -26.89 16.81 1.14
C VAL A 267 -28.20 17.53 1.36
N THR A 268 -28.74 18.14 0.30
CA THR A 268 -30.06 18.75 0.31
C THR A 268 -31.03 17.86 -0.47
N LEU A 269 -32.11 17.47 0.18
CA LEU A 269 -33.20 16.72 -0.45
C LEU A 269 -34.21 17.70 -1.03
N LYS A 270 -34.60 17.48 -2.28
CA LYS A 270 -35.69 18.19 -2.94
C LYS A 270 -36.84 17.22 -3.14
N GLN A 271 -38.01 17.61 -2.64
CA GLN A 271 -39.26 16.88 -2.79
C GLN A 271 -40.20 17.73 -3.67
N PRO A 272 -40.26 17.46 -4.98
CA PRO A 272 -41.15 18.17 -5.88
C PRO A 272 -42.61 17.84 -5.54
N THR A 273 -43.44 18.86 -5.44
CA THR A 273 -44.90 18.74 -5.38
C THR A 273 -45.50 18.78 -6.78
N THR A 274 -46.80 18.50 -6.90
CA THR A 274 -47.51 18.66 -8.18
C THR A 274 -47.39 20.08 -8.72
N ASP A 275 -47.51 21.08 -7.84
CA ASP A 275 -47.48 22.50 -8.22
C ASP A 275 -46.08 22.96 -8.65
N ASP A 276 -45.01 22.30 -8.17
CA ASP A 276 -43.65 22.52 -8.66
C ASP A 276 -43.43 22.03 -10.10
N VAL A 277 -44.35 21.22 -10.64
CA VAL A 277 -44.29 20.64 -11.98
C VAL A 277 -45.34 21.28 -12.91
N ILE A 278 -46.61 21.28 -12.51
CA ILE A 278 -47.73 21.87 -13.23
C ILE A 278 -48.78 22.42 -12.27
N ALA A 279 -49.16 23.69 -12.44
CA ALA A 279 -50.07 24.38 -11.55
C ALA A 279 -51.18 25.13 -12.31
N ARG A 280 -52.38 25.18 -11.75
CA ARG A 280 -53.46 26.06 -12.22
C ARG A 280 -53.24 27.47 -11.67
N THR A 281 -52.81 28.39 -12.52
CA THR A 281 -52.49 29.77 -12.11
C THR A 281 -53.67 30.74 -12.24
N ALA A 282 -54.62 30.45 -13.13
CA ALA A 282 -55.83 31.26 -13.33
C ALA A 282 -56.98 30.45 -13.93
N GLY A 283 -58.21 30.95 -13.77
CA GLY A 283 -59.41 30.34 -14.38
C GLY A 283 -59.67 28.92 -13.89
N GLY A 284 -60.63 28.21 -14.52
CA GLY A 284 -61.19 26.97 -13.96
C GLY A 284 -61.84 27.18 -12.59
N TYR A 285 -62.44 26.14 -12.01
CA TYR A 285 -63.09 26.25 -10.70
C TYR A 285 -62.45 25.38 -9.61
N ALA A 286 -61.72 24.31 -9.96
CA ALA A 286 -61.10 23.44 -8.98
C ALA A 286 -59.80 22.81 -9.47
N THR A 287 -58.93 22.52 -8.50
CA THR A 287 -57.77 21.64 -8.64
C THR A 287 -57.98 20.52 -7.60
N VAL A 288 -58.03 19.27 -8.03
CA VAL A 288 -58.34 18.12 -7.16
C VAL A 288 -57.14 17.17 -7.13
N PRO A 289 -56.43 17.02 -6.01
CA PRO A 289 -55.31 16.08 -5.92
C PRO A 289 -55.82 14.63 -5.83
N GLY A 290 -55.27 13.75 -6.68
CA GLY A 290 -55.59 12.31 -6.74
C GLY A 290 -54.67 11.41 -5.91
N GLY A 291 -53.60 11.98 -5.33
CA GLY A 291 -52.56 11.24 -4.61
C GLY A 291 -51.50 10.65 -5.55
N GLY A 292 -50.29 10.38 -5.02
CA GLY A 292 -49.21 9.76 -5.81
C GLY A 292 -48.70 10.57 -7.00
N GLY A 293 -48.89 11.89 -7.00
CA GLY A 293 -48.51 12.77 -8.11
C GLY A 293 -49.63 13.02 -9.14
N ALA A 294 -50.82 12.47 -8.94
CA ALA A 294 -51.99 12.74 -9.78
C ALA A 294 -52.72 14.02 -9.36
N VAL A 295 -53.17 14.81 -10.34
CA VAL A 295 -53.97 16.03 -10.13
C VAL A 295 -54.97 16.24 -11.28
N ASP A 296 -56.19 16.65 -10.93
CA ASP A 296 -57.23 17.04 -11.87
C ASP A 296 -57.47 18.55 -11.84
N PHE A 297 -57.48 19.17 -13.03
CA PHE A 297 -57.85 20.57 -13.23
C PHE A 297 -59.22 20.64 -13.88
N LEU A 298 -60.17 21.27 -13.18
CA LEU A 298 -61.58 21.26 -13.55
C LEU A 298 -62.06 22.65 -13.97
N MET A 299 -62.82 22.71 -15.06
CA MET A 299 -63.40 23.94 -15.59
C MET A 299 -64.80 23.69 -16.15
N GLY A 300 -65.60 24.75 -16.26
CA GLY A 300 -66.99 24.67 -16.73
C GLY A 300 -67.99 25.17 -15.70
N SER A 301 -69.25 24.83 -15.94
CA SER A 301 -70.39 25.01 -15.04
C SER A 301 -71.16 23.68 -15.00
N PRO A 302 -70.72 22.72 -14.16
CA PRO A 302 -71.17 21.32 -14.24
C PRO A 302 -72.55 21.07 -13.63
N ASN A 303 -73.10 22.04 -12.88
CA ASN A 303 -74.41 21.92 -12.27
C ASN A 303 -75.49 21.91 -13.36
N ASP A 304 -76.44 20.97 -13.23
CA ASP A 304 -77.58 20.81 -14.13
C ASP A 304 -78.29 22.16 -14.37
N ASN A 305 -78.48 22.51 -15.64
CA ASN A 305 -79.17 23.74 -16.08
C ASN A 305 -78.60 25.05 -15.50
N SER A 306 -77.29 25.09 -15.20
CA SER A 306 -76.62 26.29 -14.65
C SER A 306 -76.34 27.38 -15.68
N LEU A 307 -76.44 27.09 -16.97
CA LEU A 307 -76.26 28.02 -18.09
C LEU A 307 -77.60 28.31 -18.74
N ASN A 308 -77.86 29.59 -19.06
CA ASN A 308 -79.08 30.01 -19.77
C ASN A 308 -78.73 30.43 -21.21
N GLY A 309 -78.90 29.51 -22.13
CA GLY A 309 -78.57 29.61 -23.54
C GLY A 309 -79.56 30.39 -24.42
N GLY A 310 -80.85 30.39 -24.08
CA GLY A 310 -81.89 31.15 -24.79
C GLY A 310 -82.10 30.79 -26.27
N SER A 311 -81.27 31.32 -27.17
CA SER A 311 -81.32 31.07 -28.63
C SER A 311 -79.94 30.71 -29.19
N CYS A 312 -79.23 29.83 -28.48
CA CYS A 312 -77.82 29.49 -28.69
C CYS A 312 -76.84 30.49 -28.06
N GLY A 313 -76.72 30.48 -26.74
CA GLY A 313 -75.72 31.25 -26.00
C GLY A 313 -74.36 30.56 -26.08
N LEU A 314 -73.31 31.33 -26.34
CA LEU A 314 -71.93 30.84 -26.28
C LEU A 314 -71.32 31.17 -24.92
N PHE A 315 -70.78 30.16 -24.26
CA PHE A 315 -70.15 30.27 -22.95
C PHE A 315 -68.68 29.87 -23.06
N ASP A 316 -67.81 30.74 -22.55
CA ASP A 316 -66.37 30.54 -22.57
C ASP A 316 -65.85 30.30 -21.16
N PHE A 317 -65.31 29.12 -20.92
CA PHE A 317 -64.55 28.79 -19.73
C PHE A 317 -63.08 28.74 -20.12
N ARG A 318 -62.25 29.46 -19.39
CA ARG A 318 -60.80 29.50 -19.61
C ARG A 318 -60.09 29.13 -18.33
N MET A 319 -58.97 28.44 -18.47
CA MET A 319 -58.08 28.05 -17.39
C MET A 319 -56.65 28.15 -17.89
N THR A 320 -55.74 28.65 -17.05
CA THR A 320 -54.31 28.70 -17.35
C THR A 320 -53.60 27.64 -16.52
N LEU A 321 -52.88 26.75 -17.20
CA LEU A 321 -51.97 25.80 -16.58
C LEU A 321 -50.52 26.25 -16.86
N HIS A 322 -49.75 26.45 -15.80
CA HIS A 322 -48.32 26.74 -15.88
C HIS A 322 -47.53 25.45 -15.71
N VAL A 323 -46.68 25.12 -16.67
CA VAL A 323 -45.76 23.97 -16.60
C VAL A 323 -44.35 24.48 -16.29
N THR A 324 -43.86 24.16 -15.10
CA THR A 324 -42.51 24.55 -14.64
C THR A 324 -41.44 23.58 -15.15
N ASP A 325 -41.69 22.26 -15.05
CA ASP A 325 -40.75 21.20 -15.42
C ASP A 325 -41.44 20.14 -16.30
N PRO A 326 -41.45 20.30 -17.63
CA PRO A 326 -42.12 19.37 -18.52
C PRO A 326 -41.52 17.95 -18.51
N ALA A 327 -40.26 17.79 -18.08
CA ALA A 327 -39.60 16.48 -18.01
C ALA A 327 -40.19 15.58 -16.91
N ARG A 328 -40.85 16.18 -15.91
CA ARG A 328 -41.53 15.48 -14.82
C ARG A 328 -42.99 15.17 -15.10
N LEU A 329 -43.56 15.62 -16.22
CA LEU A 329 -44.89 15.20 -16.62
C LEU A 329 -44.83 13.73 -17.05
N ILE A 330 -45.55 12.83 -16.38
CA ILE A 330 -45.68 11.41 -16.78
C ILE A 330 -46.79 11.28 -17.82
N SER A 331 -47.95 11.89 -17.56
CA SER A 331 -49.09 11.99 -18.49
C SER A 331 -49.82 13.30 -18.24
N VAL A 332 -50.38 13.89 -19.31
CA VAL A 332 -51.41 14.92 -19.17
C VAL A 332 -52.50 14.61 -20.19
N THR A 333 -53.74 14.44 -19.77
CA THR A 333 -54.82 13.96 -20.64
C THR A 333 -56.08 14.80 -20.51
N LEU A 334 -56.91 14.80 -21.56
CA LEU A 334 -58.31 15.20 -21.52
C LEU A 334 -59.18 13.93 -21.39
N PRO A 335 -59.37 13.38 -20.18
CA PRO A 335 -60.15 12.16 -20.00
C PRO A 335 -61.62 12.36 -20.36
N MET A 336 -62.19 13.52 -20.03
CA MET A 336 -63.59 13.82 -20.24
C MET A 336 -63.82 15.31 -20.54
N PHE A 337 -64.78 15.56 -21.42
CA PHE A 337 -65.52 16.81 -21.44
C PHE A 337 -66.98 16.54 -21.79
N TYR A 338 -67.87 17.43 -21.39
CA TYR A 338 -69.26 17.41 -21.80
C TYR A 338 -69.82 18.82 -21.90
N ALA A 339 -70.86 18.96 -22.69
CA ALA A 339 -71.77 20.09 -22.61
C ALA A 339 -73.17 19.59 -22.87
N ASP A 340 -74.17 20.35 -22.44
CA ASP A 340 -75.56 20.07 -22.77
C ASP A 340 -75.67 19.91 -24.29
N ASP A 341 -75.37 20.97 -25.03
CA ASP A 341 -75.60 20.98 -26.46
C ASP A 341 -74.35 20.75 -27.32
N TRP A 342 -73.42 21.71 -27.32
CA TRP A 342 -72.18 21.60 -28.09
C TRP A 342 -70.99 22.05 -27.26
N ALA A 343 -69.84 21.40 -27.45
CA ALA A 343 -68.58 21.81 -26.84
C ALA A 343 -67.42 21.73 -27.84
N GLN A 344 -66.45 22.62 -27.64
CA GLN A 344 -65.10 22.49 -28.17
C GLN A 344 -64.07 22.79 -27.07
N VAL A 345 -62.96 22.07 -27.09
CA VAL A 345 -61.81 22.27 -26.20
C VAL A 345 -60.62 22.69 -27.05
N ARG A 346 -59.96 23.77 -26.65
CA ARG A 346 -58.78 24.33 -27.30
C ARG A 346 -57.64 24.50 -26.31
N ILE A 347 -56.40 24.35 -26.78
CA ILE A 347 -55.18 24.70 -26.05
C ILE A 347 -54.42 25.73 -26.88
N ASP A 348 -54.17 26.91 -26.30
CA ASP A 348 -53.53 28.05 -26.97
C ASP A 348 -54.16 28.36 -28.35
N GLY A 349 -55.49 28.31 -28.40
CA GLY A 349 -56.29 28.50 -29.62
C GLY A 349 -56.36 27.29 -30.56
N THR A 350 -55.49 26.30 -30.41
CA THR A 350 -55.49 25.06 -31.20
C THR A 350 -56.65 24.16 -30.79
N LEU A 351 -57.48 23.72 -31.74
CA LEU A 351 -58.60 22.83 -31.48
C LEU A 351 -58.12 21.41 -31.14
N ILE A 352 -58.50 20.92 -29.97
CA ILE A 352 -58.11 19.60 -29.45
C ILE A 352 -59.27 18.62 -29.53
N ALA A 353 -60.47 19.02 -29.11
CA ALA A 353 -61.65 18.17 -29.10
C ALA A 353 -62.91 18.97 -29.40
N TYR A 354 -63.94 18.30 -29.90
CA TYR A 354 -65.26 18.88 -30.17
C TYR A 354 -66.34 17.82 -30.09
N GLY A 355 -67.59 18.25 -29.97
CA GLY A 355 -68.75 17.38 -30.15
C GLY A 355 -70.07 18.13 -29.95
N PRO A 356 -71.22 17.49 -30.28
CA PRO A 356 -71.35 16.13 -30.82
C PRO A 356 -71.01 15.97 -32.32
N GLY A 357 -70.90 17.06 -33.08
CA GLY A 357 -70.42 17.08 -34.47
C GLY A 357 -69.19 18.00 -34.64
N ALA A 358 -68.66 18.09 -35.87
CA ALA A 358 -67.41 18.82 -36.19
C ALA A 358 -67.50 20.36 -36.05
N TRP A 359 -67.62 20.84 -34.81
CA TRP A 359 -67.57 22.26 -34.48
C TRP A 359 -66.11 22.72 -34.40
N THR A 360 -65.55 23.07 -35.57
CA THR A 360 -64.12 23.38 -35.71
C THR A 360 -63.78 24.86 -35.72
N GLY A 361 -64.78 25.73 -35.94
CA GLY A 361 -64.62 27.18 -35.97
C GLY A 361 -65.01 27.86 -34.65
N PRO A 362 -64.68 29.15 -34.46
CA PRO A 362 -65.07 29.91 -33.27
C PRO A 362 -66.53 30.40 -33.31
N GLY A 363 -67.24 30.29 -34.43
CA GLY A 363 -68.63 30.70 -34.58
C GLY A 363 -69.64 29.72 -33.95
N TYR A 364 -70.90 29.78 -34.37
CA TYR A 364 -71.92 28.83 -33.95
C TYR A 364 -71.65 27.39 -34.44
N PRO A 365 -72.14 26.36 -33.73
CA PRO A 365 -72.03 24.98 -34.17
C PRO A 365 -72.74 24.77 -35.52
N PRO A 366 -72.28 23.79 -36.33
CA PRO A 366 -72.79 23.58 -37.69
C PRO A 366 -74.20 22.93 -37.74
N GLY A 367 -74.73 22.47 -36.61
CA GLY A 367 -76.05 21.84 -36.51
C GLY A 367 -77.05 22.69 -35.72
N ALA A 368 -78.23 22.11 -35.47
CA ALA A 368 -79.17 22.68 -34.50
C ALA A 368 -78.47 22.83 -33.15
N CYS A 369 -78.56 24.03 -32.56
CA CYS A 369 -77.88 24.32 -31.31
C CYS A 369 -78.42 23.42 -30.18
N GLU A 370 -79.74 23.34 -30.05
CA GLU A 370 -80.42 22.49 -29.07
C GLU A 370 -80.44 21.01 -29.52
N THR A 371 -79.89 20.13 -28.69
CA THR A 371 -79.73 18.68 -28.89
C THR A 371 -80.58 17.85 -27.93
N ARG A 372 -81.20 18.48 -26.92
CA ARG A 372 -82.15 17.91 -25.92
C ARG A 372 -81.56 16.87 -24.98
N ARG A 373 -80.24 16.88 -24.77
CA ARG A 373 -79.54 15.98 -23.84
C ARG A 373 -78.13 16.49 -23.61
N THR A 374 -77.53 16.19 -22.47
CA THR A 374 -76.09 16.33 -22.27
C THR A 374 -75.29 15.35 -23.12
N ASN A 375 -74.34 15.88 -23.88
CA ASN A 375 -73.42 15.09 -24.69
C ASN A 375 -72.09 14.91 -23.95
N TYR A 376 -71.80 13.67 -23.54
CA TYR A 376 -70.57 13.30 -22.86
C TYR A 376 -69.54 12.71 -23.82
N PHE A 377 -68.28 13.08 -23.63
CA PHE A 377 -67.16 12.64 -24.45
C PHE A 377 -66.01 12.15 -23.55
N TRP A 378 -65.43 11.00 -23.90
CA TRP A 378 -64.29 10.40 -23.20
C TRP A 378 -63.10 10.18 -24.14
N PRO A 379 -62.50 11.25 -24.67
CA PRO A 379 -61.56 11.12 -25.76
C PRO A 379 -60.18 10.63 -25.28
N ASN A 380 -59.86 10.80 -24.00
CA ASN A 380 -58.58 10.44 -23.38
C ASN A 380 -57.36 10.89 -24.21
N ILE A 381 -57.40 12.13 -24.71
CA ILE A 381 -56.36 12.68 -25.57
C ILE A 381 -55.15 13.05 -24.72
N ASP A 382 -53.96 12.61 -25.09
CA ASP A 382 -52.69 13.09 -24.50
C ASP A 382 -52.44 14.54 -24.90
N LEU A 383 -52.43 15.43 -23.92
CA LEU A 383 -52.26 16.87 -24.06
C LEU A 383 -50.79 17.31 -23.99
N LYS A 384 -49.87 16.42 -23.61
CA LYS A 384 -48.43 16.76 -23.49
C LYS A 384 -47.83 17.47 -24.70
N PRO A 385 -48.18 17.13 -25.97
CA PRO A 385 -47.63 17.83 -27.13
C PRO A 385 -47.92 19.34 -27.16
N TRP A 386 -48.95 19.80 -26.45
CA TRP A 386 -49.36 21.21 -26.39
C TRP A 386 -48.97 21.89 -25.07
N LEU A 387 -48.46 21.15 -24.07
CA LEU A 387 -48.13 21.65 -22.74
C LEU A 387 -46.62 21.64 -22.52
N THR A 388 -45.93 22.56 -23.19
CA THR A 388 -44.49 22.81 -23.04
C THR A 388 -44.18 23.60 -21.77
N GLN A 389 -42.92 23.95 -21.51
CA GLN A 389 -42.58 24.83 -20.37
C GLN A 389 -43.21 26.23 -20.56
N GLY A 390 -43.97 26.70 -19.57
CA GLY A 390 -44.64 28.00 -19.60
C GLY A 390 -46.15 27.94 -19.33
N ASP A 391 -46.83 29.06 -19.58
CA ASP A 391 -48.29 29.19 -19.42
C ASP A 391 -49.04 28.71 -20.66
N HIS A 392 -50.10 27.92 -20.45
CA HIS A 392 -50.97 27.40 -21.50
C HIS A 392 -52.44 27.65 -21.17
N GLU A 393 -53.18 28.25 -22.11
CA GLU A 393 -54.64 28.46 -21.98
C GLU A 393 -55.39 27.21 -22.42
N ILE A 394 -56.11 26.60 -21.49
CA ILE A 394 -57.15 25.62 -21.76
C ILE A 394 -58.48 26.34 -21.89
N TRP A 395 -59.15 26.16 -23.01
CA TRP A 395 -60.39 26.85 -23.33
C TRP A 395 -61.50 25.85 -23.70
N LEU A 396 -62.50 25.77 -22.83
CA LEU A 396 -63.76 25.07 -23.11
C LEU A 396 -64.79 26.10 -23.57
N ARG A 397 -65.24 26.00 -24.81
CA ARG A 397 -66.39 26.76 -25.30
C ARG A 397 -67.59 25.83 -25.41
N ALA A 398 -68.70 26.22 -24.81
CA ALA A 398 -69.99 25.55 -24.95
C ALA A 398 -70.98 26.44 -25.72
N ALA A 399 -71.83 25.84 -26.57
CA ALA A 399 -73.04 26.48 -27.07
C ALA A 399 -74.23 25.81 -26.39
N VAL A 400 -75.19 26.60 -25.88
CA VAL A 400 -76.39 26.11 -25.17
C VAL A 400 -77.64 26.76 -25.78
N GLY A 401 -78.61 25.97 -26.17
CA GLY A 401 -79.88 26.36 -26.76
C GLY A 401 -80.90 26.79 -25.72
N GLY A 402 -81.10 25.98 -24.68
CA GLY A 402 -82.04 26.20 -23.58
C GLY A 402 -81.37 26.48 -22.24
N GLY A 403 -81.61 25.61 -21.25
CA GLY A 403 -80.81 25.54 -20.03
C GLY A 403 -79.80 24.41 -20.17
N GLY A 404 -78.58 24.57 -19.67
CA GLY A 404 -77.58 23.51 -19.80
C GLY A 404 -76.37 23.64 -18.89
N GLU A 405 -75.38 22.80 -19.13
CA GLU A 405 -74.16 22.67 -18.34
C GLU A 405 -72.96 22.40 -19.24
N ALA A 406 -71.76 22.59 -18.71
CA ALA A 406 -70.53 22.27 -19.41
C ALA A 406 -69.42 21.90 -18.44
N PHE A 407 -68.52 21.02 -18.86
CA PHE A 407 -67.41 20.55 -18.04
C PHE A 407 -66.25 20.07 -18.91
N ALA A 408 -65.03 20.33 -18.45
CA ALA A 408 -63.83 19.66 -18.94
C ALA A 408 -62.90 19.37 -17.77
N GLN A 409 -62.25 18.21 -17.86
CA GLN A 409 -61.24 17.76 -16.92
C GLN A 409 -59.91 17.61 -17.66
N VAL A 410 -58.87 18.26 -17.15
CA VAL A 410 -57.49 17.95 -17.53
C VAL A 410 -56.86 17.15 -16.38
N HIS A 411 -56.46 15.92 -16.65
CA HIS A 411 -55.82 15.05 -15.68
C HIS A 411 -54.31 15.00 -15.92
N ALA A 412 -53.49 15.20 -14.89
CA ALA A 412 -52.04 15.09 -14.99
C ALA A 412 -51.48 14.13 -13.94
N ASP A 413 -50.58 13.24 -14.37
CA ASP A 413 -49.69 12.48 -13.50
C ASP A 413 -48.29 13.08 -13.60
N VAL A 414 -47.66 13.36 -12.46
CA VAL A 414 -46.31 13.91 -12.41
C VAL A 414 -45.37 13.08 -11.56
N ASP A 415 -44.10 13.11 -11.94
CA ASP A 415 -43.01 12.49 -11.19
C ASP A 415 -42.62 13.38 -9.99
N THR A 416 -43.19 13.04 -8.83
CA THR A 416 -42.84 13.65 -7.54
C THR A 416 -41.66 12.94 -6.86
N SER A 417 -40.89 12.12 -7.58
CA SER A 417 -39.74 11.41 -7.01
C SER A 417 -38.70 12.38 -6.45
N CYS A 418 -38.15 11.98 -5.30
CA CYS A 418 -37.13 12.71 -4.58
C CYS A 418 -35.86 12.86 -5.42
N THR A 419 -35.26 14.06 -5.37
CA THR A 419 -33.92 14.27 -5.91
C THR A 419 -33.02 14.88 -4.85
N THR A 420 -31.71 14.71 -5.03
CA THR A 420 -30.71 15.25 -4.11
C THR A 420 -29.74 16.15 -4.85
N THR A 421 -29.37 17.24 -4.21
CA THR A 421 -28.20 18.05 -4.59
C THR A 421 -27.15 17.93 -3.50
N GLU A 422 -25.90 17.70 -3.89
CA GLU A 422 -24.77 17.55 -2.97
C GLU A 422 -23.78 18.68 -3.15
N GLN A 423 -23.22 19.17 -2.05
CA GLN A 423 -22.14 20.13 -2.03
C GLN A 423 -21.06 19.68 -1.04
N ILE A 424 -19.79 19.90 -1.38
CA ILE A 424 -18.67 19.74 -0.44
C ILE A 424 -18.30 21.14 0.08
N VAL A 425 -18.43 21.32 1.38
CA VAL A 425 -17.97 22.51 2.09
C VAL A 425 -16.62 22.20 2.70
N ASP A 426 -15.56 22.76 2.11
CA ASP A 426 -14.18 22.56 2.55
C ASP A 426 -13.67 23.80 3.30
N LEU A 427 -13.76 23.77 4.63
CA LEU A 427 -13.23 24.82 5.50
C LEU A 427 -11.72 24.64 5.76
N CYS A 428 -11.11 23.58 5.21
CA CYS A 428 -9.71 23.26 5.37
C CYS A 428 -8.83 23.75 4.21
N ALA A 429 -9.42 24.12 3.08
CA ALA A 429 -8.71 24.51 1.86
C ALA A 429 -7.62 25.58 2.13
N GLY A 430 -7.93 26.58 2.96
CA GLY A 430 -6.97 27.62 3.33
C GLY A 430 -5.72 27.07 4.01
N TYR A 431 -5.88 26.19 5.01
CA TYR A 431 -4.74 25.58 5.72
C TYR A 431 -4.00 24.55 4.86
N ALA A 432 -4.72 23.80 4.02
CA ALA A 432 -4.12 22.83 3.10
C ALA A 432 -3.22 23.49 2.05
N SER A 433 -3.55 24.73 1.66
CA SER A 433 -2.77 25.52 0.68
C SER A 433 -1.62 26.31 1.29
N ASP A 434 -1.58 26.48 2.62
CA ASP A 434 -0.54 27.25 3.30
C ASP A 434 0.72 26.37 3.48
N PRO A 435 1.86 26.71 2.84
CA PRO A 435 3.09 25.94 2.98
C PRO A 435 3.66 25.96 4.41
N LYS A 436 3.18 26.86 5.28
CA LYS A 436 3.54 26.89 6.70
C LYS A 436 2.71 25.92 7.54
N CYS A 437 1.66 25.31 6.98
CA CYS A 437 0.77 24.38 7.67
C CYS A 437 0.97 22.94 7.19
N LEU A 438 1.09 22.00 8.14
CA LEU A 438 1.18 20.56 7.86
C LEU A 438 0.03 19.83 8.55
N LEU A 439 -0.57 18.87 7.85
CA LEU A 439 -1.65 18.05 8.42
C LEU A 439 -1.09 17.21 9.58
N SER A 440 -1.65 17.39 10.78
CA SER A 440 -1.23 16.71 12.00
C SER A 440 -2.19 15.60 12.41
N GLN A 441 -3.50 15.82 12.27
CA GLN A 441 -4.52 14.82 12.58
C GLN A 441 -5.63 14.84 11.53
N GLU A 442 -6.18 13.68 11.22
CA GLU A 442 -7.37 13.53 10.37
C GLU A 442 -8.25 12.39 10.87
N GLN A 443 -9.52 12.69 11.11
CA GLN A 443 -10.57 11.70 11.28
C GLN A 443 -11.56 11.80 10.12
N VAL A 444 -11.93 10.66 9.54
CA VAL A 444 -12.90 10.56 8.46
C VAL A 444 -14.06 9.71 8.95
N ASP A 445 -15.23 10.33 9.12
CA ASP A 445 -16.43 9.73 9.75
C ASP A 445 -16.10 8.97 11.06
N GLY A 446 -15.23 9.58 11.90
CA GLY A 446 -14.81 9.01 13.19
C GLY A 446 -13.65 8.01 13.14
N VAL A 447 -13.15 7.64 11.95
CA VAL A 447 -11.96 6.78 11.80
C VAL A 447 -10.70 7.62 11.71
N GLU A 448 -9.73 7.41 12.60
CA GLU A 448 -8.45 8.12 12.60
C GLU A 448 -7.54 7.64 11.46
N THR A 449 -7.37 8.48 10.45
CA THR A 449 -6.60 8.18 9.22
C THR A 449 -5.21 8.82 9.23
N VAL A 450 -5.05 9.92 9.98
CA VAL A 450 -3.75 10.56 10.26
C VAL A 450 -3.64 10.86 11.74
N ARG A 451 -2.52 10.47 12.36
CA ARG A 451 -2.20 10.76 13.76
C ARG A 451 -0.78 11.31 13.86
N ASN A 452 -0.62 12.49 14.47
CA ASN A 452 0.66 13.18 14.64
C ASN A 452 1.47 13.33 13.33
N GLY A 453 0.79 13.60 12.21
CA GLY A 453 1.40 13.77 10.89
C GLY A 453 1.73 12.48 10.15
N VAL A 454 1.41 11.32 10.72
CA VAL A 454 1.65 10.00 10.12
C VAL A 454 0.32 9.37 9.70
N VAL A 455 0.27 8.83 8.49
CA VAL A 455 -0.89 8.09 7.97
C VAL A 455 -1.00 6.75 8.72
N THR A 456 -2.15 6.45 9.31
CA THR A 456 -2.35 5.24 10.14
C THR A 456 -2.50 3.95 9.32
N GLY A 457 -2.69 4.09 8.00
CA GLY A 457 -3.02 2.98 7.10
C GLY A 457 -4.49 2.54 7.16
N LEU A 458 -5.27 3.08 8.11
CA LEU A 458 -6.71 2.83 8.20
C LEU A 458 -7.43 3.55 7.07
N LYS A 459 -8.31 2.83 6.37
CA LYS A 459 -9.22 3.39 5.37
C LYS A 459 -10.66 3.17 5.87
N PRO A 460 -11.43 4.23 6.12
CA PRO A 460 -12.84 4.07 6.46
C PRO A 460 -13.58 3.41 5.29
N LEU A 461 -14.50 2.51 5.63
CA LEU A 461 -15.45 1.99 4.65
C LEU A 461 -16.44 3.09 4.26
N PRO A 462 -16.91 3.14 3.00
CA PRO A 462 -17.97 4.05 2.60
C PRO A 462 -19.16 3.94 3.55
N GLN A 463 -19.55 5.07 4.13
CA GLN A 463 -20.70 5.13 5.02
C GLN A 463 -21.97 5.28 4.19
N THR A 464 -23.03 4.62 4.63
CA THR A 464 -24.37 4.79 4.06
C THR A 464 -25.21 5.57 5.06
N ARG A 465 -25.71 6.74 4.65
CA ARG A 465 -26.61 7.57 5.47
C ARG A 465 -27.96 7.71 4.79
N LEU A 466 -29.00 7.73 5.61
CA LEU A 466 -30.39 7.88 5.17
C LEU A 466 -30.78 9.35 5.34
N PHE A 467 -31.28 9.95 4.27
CA PHE A 467 -31.68 11.34 4.21
C PHE A 467 -33.18 11.44 3.98
N GLY A 468 -33.83 12.39 4.65
CA GLY A 468 -35.22 12.76 4.40
C GLY A 468 -36.19 12.50 5.54
N ASN A 469 -37.48 12.39 5.22
CA ASN A 469 -38.61 12.28 6.14
C ASN A 469 -39.55 11.13 5.73
N ALA A 470 -40.71 10.98 6.38
CA ALA A 470 -41.64 9.89 6.12
C ALA A 470 -42.16 9.79 4.66
N THR A 471 -42.12 10.88 3.88
CA THR A 471 -42.65 10.92 2.51
C THR A 471 -41.56 10.92 1.44
N CYS A 472 -40.32 11.22 1.80
CA CYS A 472 -39.20 11.29 0.88
C CYS A 472 -37.94 10.81 1.61
N THR A 473 -37.50 9.57 1.33
CA THR A 473 -36.28 8.99 1.89
C THR A 473 -35.32 8.58 0.78
N LEU A 474 -34.03 8.89 0.97
CA LEU A 474 -32.97 8.44 0.07
C LEU A 474 -31.79 7.92 0.89
N SER A 475 -31.28 6.75 0.49
CA SER A 475 -30.04 6.19 1.04
C SER A 475 -28.87 6.56 0.15
N LEU A 476 -27.83 7.18 0.72
CA LEU A 476 -26.62 7.57 0.00
C LEU A 476 -25.40 6.91 0.61
N ALA A 477 -24.69 6.12 -0.20
CA ALA A 477 -23.39 5.58 0.13
C ALA A 477 -22.30 6.52 -0.40
N ARG A 478 -21.46 7.06 0.48
CA ARG A 478 -20.37 7.97 0.12
C ARG A 478 -19.07 7.56 0.81
N PRO A 479 -17.90 7.81 0.19
CA PRO A 479 -16.61 7.53 0.82
C PRO A 479 -16.39 8.28 2.13
N PHE A 480 -16.99 9.48 2.26
CA PHE A 480 -17.06 10.23 3.51
C PHE A 480 -18.27 11.17 3.54
N PHE A 481 -18.74 11.49 4.74
CA PHE A 481 -19.65 12.62 5.00
C PHE A 481 -18.99 13.75 5.78
N GLN A 482 -18.08 13.44 6.69
CA GLN A 482 -17.32 14.45 7.44
C GLN A 482 -15.85 14.07 7.55
N ARG A 483 -14.97 15.06 7.39
CA ARG A 483 -13.56 14.98 7.75
C ARG A 483 -13.24 16.06 8.75
N ASP A 484 -12.70 15.65 9.88
CA ASP A 484 -12.18 16.55 10.90
C ASP A 484 -10.65 16.56 10.78
N ARG A 485 -10.06 17.73 10.53
CA ARG A 485 -8.62 17.88 10.35
C ARG A 485 -8.05 18.89 11.33
N ILE A 486 -6.83 18.61 11.79
CA ILE A 486 -6.01 19.55 12.54
C ILE A 486 -4.69 19.75 11.80
N TYR A 487 -4.37 21.00 11.50
CA TYR A 487 -3.10 21.40 10.92
C TYR A 487 -2.21 22.02 11.98
N ALA A 488 -0.93 21.66 11.97
CA ALA A 488 0.13 22.33 12.72
C ALA A 488 0.74 23.41 11.81
N CYS A 489 0.46 24.68 12.12
CA CYS A 489 0.88 25.82 11.33
C CYS A 489 2.02 26.57 12.03
N VAL A 490 3.12 26.78 11.33
CA VAL A 490 4.26 27.56 11.81
C VAL A 490 3.87 29.04 11.84
N THR A 491 3.91 29.64 13.03
CA THR A 491 3.77 31.08 13.23
C THR A 491 5.15 31.71 13.38
N GLU A 492 5.32 32.89 12.79
CA GLU A 492 6.48 33.73 13.04
C GLU A 492 6.35 34.33 14.44
N SER A 493 6.88 33.62 15.42
CA SER A 493 7.11 34.20 16.73
C SER A 493 8.31 35.14 16.63
N ALA A 494 8.04 36.45 16.63
CA ALA A 494 9.07 37.47 16.86
C ALA A 494 9.74 37.36 18.26
N ALA A 495 9.33 36.40 19.09
CA ALA A 495 9.83 36.19 20.45
C ALA A 495 10.93 35.12 20.56
N LEU A 496 11.23 34.37 19.49
CA LEU A 496 12.36 33.44 19.47
C LEU A 496 13.47 34.00 18.57
N PRO A 497 14.64 34.39 19.12
CA PRO A 497 15.75 34.86 18.27
C PRO A 497 16.16 33.73 17.33
N THR A 498 16.14 34.02 16.02
CA THR A 498 16.65 33.10 15.00
C THR A 498 18.09 32.72 15.31
N PRO A 499 18.50 31.44 15.15
CA PRO A 499 19.90 31.06 15.27
C PRO A 499 20.76 31.96 14.36
N ASP A 500 21.82 32.55 14.90
CA ASP A 500 22.76 33.33 14.10
C ASP A 500 23.60 32.40 13.21
N LEU A 501 23.15 32.20 11.97
CA LEU A 501 23.85 31.41 10.96
C LEU A 501 24.94 32.19 10.21
N SER A 502 25.14 33.45 10.58
CA SER A 502 25.91 34.40 9.78
C SER A 502 27.40 34.01 9.75
N ARG A 503 27.94 33.41 10.82
CA ARG A 503 29.29 32.82 10.84
C ARG A 503 29.44 31.64 9.88
N GLY A 504 28.45 30.73 9.84
CA GLY A 504 28.47 29.57 8.95
C GLY A 504 28.46 29.97 7.48
N ALA A 505 27.61 30.94 7.11
CA ALA A 505 27.60 31.52 5.77
C ALA A 505 28.95 32.14 5.40
N TRP A 506 29.58 32.87 6.32
CA TRP A 506 30.89 33.47 6.07
C TRP A 506 31.99 32.43 5.82
N ILE A 507 32.01 31.35 6.60
CA ILE A 507 32.98 30.27 6.43
C ILE A 507 32.84 29.67 5.03
N ILE A 508 31.63 29.41 4.58
CA ILE A 508 31.37 28.82 3.25
C ILE A 508 31.80 29.76 2.14
N ASP A 509 31.41 31.04 2.22
CA ASP A 509 31.64 32.01 1.14
C ASP A 509 33.10 32.47 1.01
N HIS A 510 33.88 32.38 2.10
CA HIS A 510 35.23 32.96 2.16
C HIS A 510 36.33 31.90 2.31
N SER A 511 35.97 30.62 2.42
CA SER A 511 36.93 29.51 2.39
C SER A 511 37.15 28.99 0.98
N THR A 512 38.35 28.47 0.71
CA THR A 512 38.71 27.78 -0.54
C THR A 512 39.24 26.38 -0.22
N ALA A 513 39.56 25.60 -1.26
CA ALA A 513 40.12 24.25 -1.11
C ALA A 513 41.44 24.20 -0.30
N THR A 514 42.11 25.35 -0.08
CA THR A 514 43.39 25.44 0.63
C THR A 514 43.39 26.48 1.74
N LEU A 515 42.24 27.08 2.07
CA LEU A 515 42.16 28.16 3.05
C LEU A 515 40.81 28.14 3.76
N LEU A 516 40.84 28.03 5.09
CA LEU A 516 39.65 28.18 5.93
C LEU A 516 39.58 29.62 6.43
N ALA A 517 38.51 30.32 6.09
CA ALA A 517 38.18 31.60 6.67
C ALA A 517 37.12 31.36 7.76
N ASP A 518 37.38 31.78 9.01
CA ASP A 518 36.37 31.88 10.07
C ASP A 518 36.13 33.31 10.61
N ARG A 519 34.89 33.62 11.05
CA ARG A 519 34.54 34.85 11.77
C ARG A 519 33.92 34.53 13.13
N THR A 520 34.33 35.23 14.19
CA THR A 520 33.81 35.03 15.54
C THR A 520 33.37 36.34 16.14
N GLN A 521 32.23 36.35 16.84
CA GLN A 521 31.77 37.52 17.59
C GLN A 521 32.15 37.35 19.07
N ALA A 522 32.81 38.36 19.65
CA ALA A 522 33.10 38.40 21.08
C ALA A 522 31.89 38.87 21.89
N LYS A 523 31.95 38.70 23.23
CA LYS A 523 30.84 39.03 24.14
C LYS A 523 30.43 40.52 24.14
N ASP A 524 31.33 41.40 23.70
CA ASP A 524 31.10 42.83 23.54
C ASP A 524 30.48 43.20 22.18
N GLY A 525 30.18 42.20 21.34
CA GLY A 525 29.61 42.38 20.01
C GLY A 525 30.64 42.60 18.90
N SER A 526 31.93 42.70 19.21
CA SER A 526 32.99 42.88 18.21
C SER A 526 33.17 41.62 17.34
N ILE A 527 33.41 41.80 16.04
CA ILE A 527 33.63 40.70 15.09
C ILE A 527 35.11 40.60 14.78
N THR A 528 35.68 39.40 14.93
CA THR A 528 37.05 39.07 14.52
C THR A 528 37.01 38.09 13.35
N THR A 529 37.78 38.34 12.30
CA THR A 529 37.94 37.43 11.17
C THR A 529 39.33 36.80 11.20
N THR A 530 39.41 35.54 10.81
CA THR A 530 40.67 34.78 10.75
C THR A 530 40.72 33.98 9.46
N THR A 531 41.92 33.81 8.92
CA THR A 531 42.19 32.95 7.76
C THR A 531 43.31 31.98 8.11
N ARG A 532 43.12 30.69 7.82
CA ARG A 532 44.10 29.65 8.07
C ARG A 532 44.34 28.84 6.80
N PRO A 533 45.55 28.84 6.25
CA PRO A 533 45.87 27.95 5.15
C PRO A 533 45.86 26.49 5.65
N PHE A 534 45.37 25.58 4.82
CA PHE A 534 45.52 24.15 5.01
C PHE A 534 45.88 23.49 3.68
N ALA A 535 46.65 22.41 3.72
CA ALA A 535 46.97 21.63 2.55
C ALA A 535 46.45 20.21 2.75
N LEU A 536 45.65 19.73 1.81
CA LEU A 536 45.38 18.30 1.70
C LEU A 536 46.62 17.65 1.06
N PRO A 537 47.07 16.49 1.55
CA PRO A 537 48.11 15.72 0.88
C PRO A 537 47.70 15.44 -0.58
N ALA A 538 48.65 15.56 -1.51
CA ALA A 538 48.39 15.20 -2.90
C ALA A 538 47.95 13.74 -2.97
N GLN A 539 46.78 13.48 -3.55
CA GLN A 539 46.28 12.12 -3.73
C GLN A 539 47.01 11.46 -4.91
N SER A 540 47.60 10.28 -4.68
CA SER A 540 48.10 9.46 -5.79
C SER A 540 46.91 8.99 -6.64
N PRO A 541 47.02 9.00 -7.98
CA PRO A 541 45.97 8.48 -8.84
C PRO A 541 45.74 6.99 -8.55
N VAL A 542 44.50 6.65 -8.19
CA VAL A 542 44.04 5.27 -8.07
C VAL A 542 43.47 4.81 -9.41
N PRO A 543 43.63 3.53 -9.78
CA PRO A 543 42.97 2.96 -10.95
C PRO A 543 41.46 3.17 -10.91
N ALA A 544 40.84 3.39 -12.06
CA ALA A 544 39.41 3.70 -12.16
C ALA A 544 38.49 2.51 -11.79
N CYS A 545 39.01 1.29 -11.72
CA CYS A 545 38.28 0.07 -11.39
C CYS A 545 39.20 -0.94 -10.68
N GLU A 546 38.60 -1.91 -9.99
CA GLU A 546 39.24 -3.16 -9.58
C GLU A 546 39.15 -4.18 -10.72
N ALA A 547 40.27 -4.82 -11.07
CA ALA A 547 40.27 -5.84 -12.12
C ALA A 547 39.61 -7.12 -11.61
N ILE A 548 38.58 -7.56 -12.32
CA ILE A 548 37.84 -8.80 -12.02
C ILE A 548 37.85 -9.73 -13.23
N CYS A 549 37.67 -11.03 -12.98
CA CYS A 549 37.46 -12.03 -14.01
C CYS A 549 36.12 -12.76 -13.81
N LYS A 550 35.58 -13.30 -14.90
CA LYS A 550 34.33 -14.07 -14.92
C LYS A 550 34.65 -15.53 -15.22
N THR A 551 34.16 -16.44 -14.40
CA THR A 551 34.33 -17.89 -14.60
C THR A 551 32.98 -18.60 -14.61
N ARG A 552 32.95 -19.84 -15.10
CA ARG A 552 31.76 -20.70 -15.02
C ARG A 552 32.10 -22.15 -14.68
N ALA A 553 31.21 -22.84 -13.98
CA ALA A 553 31.30 -24.28 -13.73
C ALA A 553 30.03 -24.99 -14.23
N PRO A 554 30.15 -26.21 -14.81
CA PRO A 554 28.99 -26.98 -15.23
C PRO A 554 28.14 -27.42 -14.03
N LYS A 555 26.82 -27.42 -14.20
CA LYS A 555 25.83 -27.79 -13.18
C LYS A 555 24.72 -28.62 -13.77
N VAL A 556 24.30 -29.67 -13.07
CA VAL A 556 23.12 -30.45 -13.41
C VAL A 556 21.96 -30.00 -12.51
N ASN A 557 20.77 -29.81 -13.07
CA ASN A 557 19.61 -29.39 -12.31
C ASN A 557 19.09 -30.53 -11.40
N THR A 558 19.41 -30.46 -10.12
CA THR A 558 18.96 -31.45 -9.12
C THR A 558 17.75 -30.96 -8.32
N ALA A 559 17.08 -29.88 -8.72
CA ALA A 559 15.97 -29.30 -7.98
C ALA A 559 14.77 -30.26 -7.87
N ALA A 560 14.09 -30.22 -6.74
CA ALA A 560 12.90 -31.03 -6.44
C ALA A 560 11.66 -30.14 -6.27
N ALA A 561 10.55 -30.53 -6.88
CA ALA A 561 9.24 -29.88 -6.78
C ALA A 561 8.13 -30.92 -6.51
N PRO A 562 6.88 -30.50 -6.20
CA PRO A 562 5.78 -31.44 -5.92
C PRO A 562 5.56 -32.52 -6.98
N ALA A 563 5.92 -32.25 -8.24
CA ALA A 563 5.84 -33.18 -9.35
C ALA A 563 7.08 -34.11 -9.50
N GLY A 564 8.04 -34.07 -8.56
CA GLY A 564 9.28 -34.87 -8.59
C GLY A 564 10.53 -34.06 -8.94
N LEU A 565 11.55 -34.74 -9.48
CA LEU A 565 12.82 -34.12 -9.90
C LEU A 565 12.61 -33.25 -11.14
N ILE A 566 12.98 -31.96 -11.08
CA ILE A 566 12.82 -31.03 -12.19
C ILE A 566 13.65 -31.44 -13.41
N ALA A 567 14.84 -32.02 -13.23
CA ALA A 567 15.66 -32.55 -14.33
C ALA A 567 14.91 -33.55 -15.22
N SER A 568 14.01 -34.35 -14.65
CA SER A 568 13.21 -35.33 -15.42
C SER A 568 12.19 -34.69 -16.35
N GLN A 569 11.90 -33.40 -16.15
CA GLN A 569 10.94 -32.61 -16.92
C GLN A 569 11.64 -31.68 -17.92
N GLN A 570 12.98 -31.67 -17.97
CA GLN A 570 13.77 -30.83 -18.86
C GLN A 570 14.37 -31.64 -20.00
N ASN A 571 14.32 -31.10 -21.22
CA ASN A 571 14.98 -31.71 -22.39
C ASN A 571 16.51 -31.76 -22.24
N ASN A 572 17.10 -30.79 -21.53
CA ASN A 572 18.51 -30.79 -21.16
C ASN A 572 18.67 -30.19 -19.75
N PRO A 573 19.00 -31.02 -18.74
CA PRO A 573 19.16 -30.55 -17.36
C PRO A 573 20.55 -29.95 -17.07
N ASN A 574 21.46 -29.90 -18.05
CA ASN A 574 22.80 -29.34 -17.87
C ASN A 574 22.80 -27.82 -18.11
N GLY A 575 23.35 -27.08 -17.14
CA GLY A 575 23.56 -25.64 -17.19
C GLY A 575 24.94 -25.26 -16.65
N PHE A 576 25.13 -23.97 -16.37
CA PHE A 576 26.37 -23.43 -15.79
C PHE A 576 26.04 -22.45 -14.67
N ASP A 577 26.77 -22.52 -13.56
CA ASP A 577 26.83 -21.42 -12.60
C ASP A 577 27.95 -20.45 -13.03
N THR A 578 27.73 -19.14 -12.85
CA THR A 578 28.68 -18.08 -13.22
C THR A 578 29.20 -17.41 -11.96
N PHE A 579 30.51 -17.17 -11.90
CA PHE A 579 31.20 -16.57 -10.76
C PHE A 579 32.04 -15.37 -11.21
N TYR A 580 32.30 -14.46 -10.29
CA TYR A 580 33.18 -13.31 -10.47
C TYR A 580 34.24 -13.34 -9.37
N HIS A 581 35.50 -13.18 -9.75
CA HIS A 581 36.63 -13.17 -8.83
C HIS A 581 37.46 -11.90 -9.01
N ALA A 582 37.97 -11.36 -7.90
CA ALA A 582 39.01 -10.34 -7.95
C ALA A 582 40.30 -10.95 -8.49
N CYS A 583 41.02 -10.19 -9.31
CA CYS A 583 42.28 -10.64 -9.87
C CYS A 583 43.42 -10.44 -8.88
N ASP A 584 44.41 -11.32 -8.93
CA ASP A 584 45.59 -11.20 -8.08
C ASP A 584 46.52 -10.05 -8.52
N ASP A 585 47.56 -9.77 -7.74
CA ASP A 585 48.55 -8.72 -8.02
C ASP A 585 49.30 -8.93 -9.36
N ALA A 586 49.28 -10.16 -9.90
CA ALA A 586 49.85 -10.52 -11.20
C ALA A 586 48.82 -10.46 -12.34
N ASN A 587 47.62 -9.96 -12.07
CA ASN A 587 46.48 -9.87 -12.98
C ASN A 587 46.02 -11.23 -13.53
N GLN A 588 46.09 -12.28 -12.69
CA GLN A 588 45.63 -13.63 -12.98
C GLN A 588 44.30 -13.92 -12.28
N CYS A 589 43.44 -14.69 -12.95
CA CYS A 589 42.12 -15.05 -12.46
C CYS A 589 42.22 -16.29 -11.56
N PRO A 590 41.83 -16.21 -10.26
CA PRO A 590 41.89 -17.34 -9.35
C PRO A 590 40.66 -18.25 -9.53
N ALA A 591 40.58 -18.96 -10.66
CA ALA A 591 39.45 -19.84 -10.95
C ALA A 591 39.35 -20.99 -9.91
N GLY A 592 38.14 -21.22 -9.41
CA GLY A 592 37.84 -22.31 -8.48
C GLY A 592 37.92 -23.70 -9.11
N PRO A 593 37.90 -24.78 -8.32
CA PRO A 593 37.96 -26.15 -8.82
C PRO A 593 36.82 -26.45 -9.81
N GLY A 594 37.17 -26.88 -11.03
CA GLY A 594 36.19 -27.20 -12.08
C GLY A 594 35.60 -25.98 -12.79
N GLU A 595 36.05 -24.76 -12.45
CA GLU A 595 35.68 -23.55 -13.16
C GLU A 595 36.51 -23.35 -14.43
N THR A 596 35.90 -22.72 -15.43
CA THR A 596 36.54 -22.30 -16.67
C THR A 596 36.44 -20.79 -16.79
N ILE A 597 37.54 -20.14 -17.19
CA ILE A 597 37.57 -18.67 -17.37
C ILE A 597 36.77 -18.32 -18.62
N ILE A 598 35.84 -17.38 -18.45
CA ILE A 598 35.00 -16.82 -19.52
C ILE A 598 35.51 -15.45 -19.94
N SER A 599 35.80 -14.60 -18.96
CA SER A 599 36.42 -13.30 -19.18
C SER A 599 37.65 -13.19 -18.29
N ALA A 600 38.80 -12.90 -18.90
CA ALA A 600 40.04 -12.65 -18.17
C ALA A 600 39.98 -11.34 -17.36
N CYS A 601 41.00 -11.12 -16.53
CA CYS A 601 41.11 -9.98 -15.65
C CYS A 601 41.05 -8.62 -16.38
N GLY A 602 40.09 -7.79 -16.00
CA GLY A 602 39.95 -6.42 -16.48
C GLY A 602 38.84 -5.64 -15.79
N CYS A 603 38.60 -4.40 -16.23
CA CYS A 603 37.41 -3.65 -15.83
C CYS A 603 36.19 -4.22 -16.58
N LEU A 604 35.55 -5.25 -16.01
CA LEU A 604 34.36 -5.84 -16.62
C LEU A 604 33.12 -5.02 -16.26
N ASP A 605 32.30 -4.71 -17.27
CA ASP A 605 30.99 -4.06 -17.11
C ASP A 605 29.88 -5.02 -17.54
N ASP A 606 29.45 -5.85 -16.59
CA ASP A 606 28.33 -6.78 -16.74
C ASP A 606 27.03 -6.21 -16.14
N PHE A 607 26.96 -4.87 -15.91
CA PHE A 607 25.75 -4.21 -15.41
C PHE A 607 24.51 -4.47 -16.28
N PRO A 608 24.59 -4.44 -17.64
CA PRO A 608 23.45 -4.80 -18.47
C PRO A 608 22.94 -6.22 -18.22
N GLU A 609 23.82 -7.19 -17.99
CA GLU A 609 23.44 -8.59 -17.72
C GLU A 609 22.76 -8.71 -16.35
N ALA A 610 23.29 -8.02 -15.34
CA ALA A 610 22.68 -7.95 -14.00
C ALA A 610 21.29 -7.30 -14.04
N VAL A 611 21.11 -6.19 -14.77
CA VAL A 611 19.81 -5.52 -14.92
C VAL A 611 18.81 -6.41 -15.63
N VAL A 612 19.24 -7.11 -16.68
CA VAL A 612 18.39 -8.08 -17.39
C VAL A 612 17.96 -9.20 -16.43
N MET A 613 18.89 -9.81 -15.68
CA MET A 613 18.56 -10.86 -14.70
C MET A 613 17.54 -10.38 -13.67
N MET A 614 17.76 -9.20 -13.06
CA MET A 614 16.85 -8.61 -12.07
C MET A 614 15.47 -8.30 -12.67
N GLN A 615 15.41 -7.84 -13.92
CA GLN A 615 14.14 -7.60 -14.61
C GLN A 615 13.42 -8.90 -14.94
N THR A 616 14.12 -9.98 -15.33
CA THR A 616 13.50 -11.32 -15.49
C THR A 616 12.95 -11.85 -14.17
N VAL A 617 13.67 -11.69 -13.05
CA VAL A 617 13.17 -12.09 -11.72
C VAL A 617 11.94 -11.27 -11.32
N ARG A 618 11.95 -9.95 -11.59
CA ARG A 618 10.77 -9.08 -11.36
C ARG A 618 9.57 -9.49 -12.21
N LEU A 619 9.77 -9.83 -13.48
CA LEU A 619 8.71 -10.27 -14.38
C LEU A 619 8.18 -11.66 -13.97
N ALA A 620 9.06 -12.60 -13.62
CA ALA A 620 8.67 -13.90 -13.09
C ALA A 620 7.91 -13.78 -11.75
N GLY A 621 8.32 -12.86 -10.88
CA GLY A 621 7.62 -12.55 -9.64
C GLY A 621 6.23 -11.96 -9.85
N ALA A 622 6.04 -11.14 -10.90
CA ALA A 622 4.72 -10.64 -11.27
C ALA A 622 3.78 -11.75 -11.80
N ASP A 623 4.34 -12.75 -12.49
CA ASP A 623 3.59 -13.92 -12.99
C ASP A 623 3.17 -14.89 -11.87
N MET A 624 3.94 -14.98 -10.77
CA MET A 624 3.60 -15.82 -9.61
C MET A 624 2.48 -15.25 -8.71
N ILE A 625 1.97 -14.04 -8.97
CA ILE A 625 0.86 -13.43 -8.20
C ILE A 625 -0.52 -13.95 -8.69
N CYS A 626 -0.58 -14.75 -9.74
CA CYS A 626 -1.83 -15.22 -10.35
C CYS A 626 -2.29 -16.63 -9.92
N THR A 627 -2.26 -17.00 -8.63
CA THR A 627 -3.10 -18.11 -8.11
C THR A 627 -3.43 -17.94 -6.62
N SER A 628 -4.22 -16.93 -6.26
CA SER A 628 -4.98 -16.95 -5.00
C SER A 628 -6.41 -16.46 -5.25
N ALA A 629 -7.12 -17.17 -6.12
CA ALA A 629 -8.57 -17.19 -6.13
C ALA A 629 -8.98 -18.66 -6.14
N VAL A 630 -9.29 -19.19 -4.97
CA VAL A 630 -10.07 -20.44 -4.86
C VAL A 630 -11.55 -20.04 -4.98
N PRO A 631 -12.39 -20.79 -5.73
CA PRO A 631 -13.84 -20.57 -5.79
C PRO A 631 -14.52 -20.71 -4.43
#